data_AF-A0A6A3BWC7-F1
#
_entry.id   AF-A0A6A3BWC7-F1
#
_cell.length_a   1.000
_cell.length_b   1.000
_cell.length_c   1.000
_cell.angle_alpha   90.00
_cell.angle_beta   90.00
_cell.angle_gamma   90.00
#
_symmetry.space_group_name_H-M   'P 1'
#
loop_
_entity.id
_entity.type
_entity.pdbx_description
1 polymer ?
#
loop_
_entity_poly.entity_id
_entity_poly.type
_entity_poly.pdbx_seq_one_letter_code
_entity_poly.pdbx_strand_id
1 'polypeptide(L)'
;MLVAKLPVLYKHRDLHFYPSWAYTLPSWLLSIPTSLNESGFWVMSIALFRVMGSLGRNMIVANTFGSFAMLVVMALGGYIISRDQIPSWWVWDYWVSPLMYAQNAASVNEFLGNSWHKRAGNYTNLSLGEALLKARSYFPEIYWYWIGVGALLGYTALLNLLLTFFLANLNPLGKQQAVFSKEELQERDRRRKGESVVTELRYYLQNSASINGKYFKQRVMVLPFQQLSMSFSNINYFVDIPVELKQQGITEERLQLLVNVTGAFRPGVLTALVGVSGAGKTALMDFLAGQKTGGVIEGSIHISGYPKRQETFARISGMNFQAFVEEVNVMELVELTPLTGALIGLPGVDGLSTEQRKCSTDQQGYFPKDEELHFFMDEPTSGLDARSAAIVMRTVRNIVNTGRTIVCTIHQPSIDIFESFDLLFMKRGGEFIYAGPLGPKSCELMKYFEAVEGVPKIKPGYNPAAWMLEVTSTAEENRLAVDFAEIYRKSNLFQRNRELVESLSKPSSNTKELNFPSKYSQSVYKQFLTCLWKQNLSYWRNPQYTAVKFFYTVVISLMLGTICWKFGSERESQQDLFNAMGSMYAAVLFIGNTNATVVQPVVSIERFVSY
;
A
#
# COMPACT_ATOMS: atom_id res chain seq x y z
N MET A 1 15.11 -0.20 1.70
CA MET A 1 13.87 -1.01 1.54
C MET A 1 12.69 -0.50 2.35
N LEU A 2 12.81 -0.28 3.67
CA LEU A 2 11.75 0.37 4.46
C LEU A 2 11.28 1.69 3.79
N VAL A 3 12.23 2.51 3.34
CA VAL A 3 11.96 3.77 2.62
C VAL A 3 11.00 3.59 1.43
N ALA A 4 11.12 2.50 0.67
CA ALA A 4 10.25 2.23 -0.48
C ALA A 4 8.83 1.79 -0.08
N LYS A 5 8.65 1.30 1.16
CA LYS A 5 7.35 0.93 1.76
C LYS A 5 6.66 2.13 2.45
N LEU A 6 7.40 3.19 2.78
CA LEU A 6 6.87 4.34 3.51
C LEU A 6 5.64 5.01 2.84
N PRO A 7 5.59 5.22 1.51
CA PRO A 7 4.43 5.87 0.89
C PRO A 7 3.13 5.09 1.08
N VAL A 8 3.20 3.76 0.95
CA VAL A 8 2.07 2.84 1.14
C VAL A 8 1.66 2.79 2.61
N LEU A 9 2.63 2.70 3.51
CA LEU A 9 2.38 2.71 4.95
C LEU A 9 1.71 4.01 5.40
N TYR A 10 2.17 5.17 4.89
CA TYR A 10 1.52 6.45 5.15
C TYR A 10 0.11 6.47 4.57
N LYS A 11 -0.11 5.96 3.35
CA LYS A 11 -1.47 5.85 2.78
C LYS A 11 -2.40 5.01 3.67
N HIS A 12 -1.96 3.84 4.15
CA HIS A 12 -2.78 3.01 5.06
C HIS A 12 -3.00 3.64 6.44
N ARG A 13 -1.98 4.33 6.97
CA ARG A 13 -2.07 5.05 8.26
C ARG A 13 -3.06 6.20 8.17
N ASP A 14 -2.94 7.02 7.12
CA ASP A 14 -3.74 8.22 6.90
C ASP A 14 -5.20 7.85 6.55
N LEU A 15 -5.43 6.71 5.89
CA LEU A 15 -6.76 6.13 5.66
C LEU A 15 -7.28 5.25 6.81
N HIS A 16 -6.52 5.15 7.91
CA HIS A 16 -6.88 4.37 9.11
C HIS A 16 -7.20 2.89 8.88
N PHE A 17 -6.64 2.29 7.82
CA PHE A 17 -6.79 0.86 7.54
C PHE A 17 -6.05 0.00 8.56
N TYR A 18 -4.79 0.33 8.86
CA TYR A 18 -3.96 -0.40 9.82
C TYR A 18 -3.20 0.57 10.72
N PRO A 19 -3.03 0.25 12.02
CA PRO A 19 -2.13 1.01 12.88
C PRO A 19 -0.66 0.73 12.53
N SER A 20 0.21 1.73 12.71
CA SER A 20 1.64 1.63 12.37
C SER A 20 2.38 0.49 13.10
N TRP A 21 1.90 0.09 14.28
CA TRP A 21 2.48 -1.03 15.04
C TRP A 21 2.21 -2.40 14.41
N ALA A 22 1.17 -2.54 13.59
CA ALA A 22 0.81 -3.82 12.94
C ALA A 22 1.91 -4.32 11.98
N TYR A 23 2.73 -3.41 11.46
CA TYR A 23 3.85 -3.73 10.57
C TYR A 23 5.17 -4.01 11.31
N THR A 24 5.28 -3.63 12.59
CA THR A 24 6.55 -3.65 13.33
C THR A 24 6.56 -4.69 14.44
N LEU A 25 5.53 -4.74 15.29
CA LEU A 25 5.49 -5.63 16.45
C LEU A 25 5.40 -7.13 16.11
N PRO A 26 4.52 -7.58 15.19
CA PRO A 26 4.46 -9.01 14.83
C PRO A 26 5.77 -9.48 14.19
N SER A 27 6.38 -8.63 13.36
CA SER A 27 7.68 -8.91 12.74
C SER A 27 8.78 -9.07 13.78
N TRP A 28 8.77 -8.22 14.81
CA TRP A 28 9.75 -8.30 15.89
C TRP A 28 9.54 -9.55 16.73
N LEU A 29 8.30 -9.88 17.11
CA LEU A 29 8.03 -11.08 17.91
C LEU A 29 8.45 -12.37 17.19
N LEU A 30 8.15 -12.48 15.89
CA LEU A 30 8.60 -13.63 15.09
C LEU A 30 10.11 -13.68 14.89
N SER A 31 10.79 -12.54 15.01
CA SER A 31 12.25 -12.50 14.94
C SER A 31 12.92 -13.01 16.22
N ILE A 32 12.23 -13.11 17.37
CA ILE A 32 12.86 -13.58 18.62
C ILE A 32 13.27 -15.06 18.52
N PRO A 33 12.40 -16.01 18.08
CA PRO A 33 12.83 -17.39 17.86
C PRO A 33 13.89 -17.52 16.75
N THR A 34 13.80 -16.73 15.67
CA THR A 34 14.84 -16.74 14.63
C THR A 34 16.15 -16.17 15.15
N SER A 35 16.10 -15.20 16.08
CA SER A 35 17.27 -14.59 16.72
C SER A 35 18.08 -15.53 17.59
N LEU A 36 17.49 -16.64 18.05
CA LEU A 36 18.21 -17.69 18.77
C LEU A 36 19.00 -18.59 17.82
N ASN A 37 18.53 -18.72 16.58
CA ASN A 37 19.23 -19.40 15.49
C ASN A 37 20.22 -18.46 14.78
N GLU A 38 19.97 -17.16 14.84
CA GLU A 38 20.82 -16.09 14.31
C GLU A 38 21.71 -15.52 15.42
N SER A 39 22.67 -14.64 15.08
CA SER A 39 23.38 -13.90 16.12
C SER A 39 22.49 -12.75 16.64
N GLY A 40 22.35 -12.58 17.96
CA GLY A 40 21.58 -11.46 18.53
C GLY A 40 22.06 -10.07 18.05
N PHE A 41 23.35 -9.97 17.71
CA PHE A 41 23.95 -8.81 17.04
C PHE A 41 23.28 -8.47 15.69
N TRP A 42 22.86 -9.50 14.94
CA TRP A 42 22.21 -9.33 13.64
C TRP A 42 20.82 -8.70 13.75
N VAL A 43 19.99 -9.19 14.67
CA VAL A 43 18.63 -8.69 14.87
C VAL A 43 18.64 -7.21 15.25
N MET A 44 19.61 -6.83 16.06
CA MET A 44 19.85 -5.44 16.42
C MET A 44 20.33 -4.59 15.23
N SER A 45 21.27 -5.09 14.44
CA SER A 45 21.77 -4.38 13.25
C SER A 45 20.63 -4.10 12.27
N ILE A 46 19.72 -5.05 12.06
CA ILE A 46 18.51 -4.83 11.25
C ILE A 46 17.64 -3.73 11.84
N ALA A 47 17.40 -3.75 13.15
CA ALA A 47 16.59 -2.74 13.81
C ALA A 47 17.19 -1.34 13.61
N LEU A 48 18.51 -1.21 13.70
CA LEU A 48 19.23 0.05 13.45
C LEU A 48 19.05 0.53 12.00
N PHE A 49 19.25 -0.34 11.00
CA PHE A 49 19.01 0.01 9.59
C PHE A 49 17.55 0.36 9.30
N ARG A 50 16.59 -0.30 9.96
CA ARG A 50 15.16 0.05 9.86
C ARG A 50 14.90 1.44 10.42
N VAL A 51 15.44 1.77 11.60
CA VAL A 51 15.31 3.11 12.19
C VAL A 51 15.92 4.17 11.28
N MET A 52 17.14 3.96 10.77
CA MET A 52 17.79 4.89 9.82
C MET A 52 17.00 5.04 8.52
N GLY A 53 16.38 3.97 8.04
CA GLY A 53 15.43 4.03 6.92
C GLY A 53 14.20 4.88 7.22
N SER A 54 13.64 4.77 8.43
CA SER A 54 12.45 5.52 8.85
C SER A 54 12.73 7.01 9.06
N LEU A 55 13.94 7.35 9.53
CA LEU A 55 14.40 8.74 9.71
C LEU A 55 14.76 9.38 8.38
N GLY A 56 15.58 8.69 7.58
CA GLY A 56 16.11 9.19 6.32
C GLY A 56 15.05 9.43 5.26
N ARG A 57 13.97 8.61 5.23
CA ARG A 57 12.80 8.69 4.31
C ARG A 57 13.13 8.82 2.81
N ASN A 58 14.41 8.73 2.44
CA ASN A 58 15.00 8.73 1.12
C ASN A 58 16.07 7.63 1.09
N MET A 59 16.15 6.88 -0.01
CA MET A 59 17.01 5.70 -0.12
C MET A 59 18.50 6.06 -0.08
N ILE A 60 18.88 7.18 -0.70
CA ILE A 60 20.28 7.63 -0.73
C ILE A 60 20.70 8.02 0.69
N VAL A 61 19.91 8.89 1.33
CA VAL A 61 20.16 9.34 2.71
C VAL A 61 20.23 8.17 3.67
N ALA A 62 19.25 7.26 3.64
CA ALA A 62 19.22 6.10 4.54
C ALA A 62 20.42 5.16 4.34
N ASN A 63 20.85 4.92 3.10
CA ASN A 63 22.00 4.07 2.83
C ASN A 63 23.32 4.74 3.25
N THR A 64 23.52 6.02 2.95
CA THR A 64 24.74 6.74 3.31
C THR A 64 24.89 6.85 4.83
N PHE A 65 23.85 7.30 5.53
CA PHE A 65 23.89 7.40 6.99
C PHE A 65 23.87 6.04 7.68
N GLY A 66 23.18 5.04 7.12
CA GLY A 66 23.16 3.67 7.66
C GLY A 66 24.54 3.00 7.55
N SER A 67 25.20 3.10 6.40
CA SER A 67 26.56 2.56 6.20
C SER A 67 27.58 3.28 7.08
N PHE A 68 27.47 4.61 7.22
CA PHE A 68 28.30 5.38 8.13
C PHE A 68 28.12 4.94 9.59
N ALA A 69 26.87 4.82 10.05
CA ALA A 69 26.59 4.36 11.41
C ALA A 69 27.10 2.93 11.66
N MET A 70 26.99 2.04 10.68
CA MET A 70 27.54 0.68 10.79
C MET A 70 29.07 0.70 10.91
N LEU A 71 29.77 1.55 10.13
CA LEU A 71 31.22 1.70 10.23
C LEU A 71 31.65 2.19 11.62
N VAL A 72 30.93 3.16 12.20
CA VAL A 72 31.19 3.67 13.55
C VAL A 72 31.00 2.58 14.60
N VAL A 73 29.88 1.83 14.52
CA VAL A 73 29.62 0.70 15.42
C VAL A 73 30.70 -0.38 15.31
N MET A 74 31.21 -0.66 14.10
CA MET A 74 32.31 -1.59 13.88
C MET A 74 33.64 -1.07 14.46
N ALA A 75 34.03 0.17 14.17
CA ALA A 75 35.29 0.74 14.64
C ALA A 75 35.39 0.78 16.17
N LEU A 76 34.27 1.02 16.84
CA LEU A 76 34.18 1.22 18.29
C LEU A 76 33.66 -0.01 19.05
N GLY A 77 33.68 -1.19 18.42
CA GLY A 77 33.32 -2.46 19.07
C GLY A 77 34.33 -2.97 20.12
N GLY A 78 35.43 -2.25 20.36
CA GLY A 78 36.47 -2.59 21.34
C GLY A 78 37.59 -3.50 20.84
N TYR A 79 37.42 -4.19 19.70
CA TYR A 79 38.49 -5.00 19.10
C TYR A 79 39.43 -4.16 18.23
N ILE A 80 38.90 -3.33 17.34
CA ILE A 80 39.71 -2.51 16.42
C ILE A 80 40.45 -1.42 17.19
N ILE A 81 39.72 -0.67 18.03
CA ILE A 81 40.28 0.37 18.90
C ILE A 81 40.03 -0.05 20.35
N SER A 82 41.09 -0.10 21.15
CA SER A 82 40.98 -0.37 22.58
C SER A 82 40.42 0.85 23.32
N ARG A 83 39.62 0.63 24.37
CA ARG A 83 38.95 1.70 25.12
C ARG A 83 39.92 2.79 25.60
N ASP A 84 41.08 2.38 26.10
CA ASP A 84 42.04 3.30 26.69
C ASP A 84 42.80 4.15 25.64
N GLN A 85 42.70 3.79 24.35
CA GLN A 85 43.22 4.57 23.22
C GLN A 85 42.18 5.54 22.63
N ILE A 86 40.92 5.48 23.06
CA ILE A 86 39.87 6.38 22.60
C ILE A 86 40.01 7.73 23.33
N PRO A 87 40.07 8.87 22.60
CA PRO A 87 40.08 10.19 23.21
C PRO A 87 38.89 10.38 24.17
N SER A 88 39.10 11.03 25.31
CA SER A 88 38.07 11.19 26.36
C SER A 88 36.76 11.78 25.86
N TRP A 89 36.79 12.65 24.84
CA TRP A 89 35.60 13.23 24.21
C TRP A 89 34.85 12.30 23.23
N TRP A 90 35.42 11.15 22.83
CA TRP A 90 34.76 10.09 22.02
C TRP A 90 34.37 8.85 22.83
N VAL A 91 34.75 8.76 24.12
CA VAL A 91 34.48 7.57 24.94
C VAL A 91 32.99 7.26 25.09
N TRP A 92 32.10 8.26 25.00
CA TRP A 92 30.65 8.05 25.07
C TRP A 92 30.13 7.14 23.94
N ASP A 93 30.72 7.22 22.75
CA ASP A 93 30.27 6.44 21.58
C ASP A 93 30.63 4.95 21.73
N TYR A 94 31.72 4.65 22.44
CA TYR A 94 32.05 3.28 22.86
C TYR A 94 30.99 2.68 23.80
N TRP A 95 30.42 3.48 24.70
CA TRP A 95 29.34 3.05 25.59
C TRP A 95 27.96 2.98 24.92
N VAL A 96 27.76 3.76 23.86
CA VAL A 96 26.53 3.70 23.05
C VAL A 96 26.58 2.52 22.07
N SER A 97 27.78 2.11 21.63
CA SER A 97 27.96 1.02 20.67
C SER A 97 27.46 -0.31 21.23
N PRO A 98 26.45 -0.93 20.62
CA PRO A 98 25.97 -2.23 21.08
C PRO A 98 26.96 -3.38 20.78
N LEU A 99 27.84 -3.20 19.79
CA LEU A 99 28.86 -4.19 19.42
C LEU A 99 29.88 -4.37 20.55
N MET A 100 30.16 -3.32 21.32
CA MET A 100 31.00 -3.38 22.53
C MET A 100 30.44 -4.38 23.54
N TYR A 101 29.13 -4.33 23.81
CA TYR A 101 28.47 -5.26 24.73
C TYR A 101 28.46 -6.70 24.21
N ALA A 102 28.23 -6.89 22.90
CA ALA A 102 28.29 -8.20 22.27
C ALA A 102 29.71 -8.80 22.35
N GLN A 103 30.72 -8.00 22.03
CA GLN A 103 32.12 -8.45 22.03
C GLN A 103 32.63 -8.72 23.44
N ASN A 104 32.26 -7.88 24.43
CA ASN A 104 32.57 -8.11 25.84
C ASN A 104 31.96 -9.42 26.32
N ALA A 105 30.67 -9.67 26.07
CA ALA A 105 30.01 -10.91 26.49
C ALA A 105 30.62 -12.16 25.83
N ALA A 106 30.92 -12.10 24.54
CA ALA A 106 31.57 -13.20 23.82
C ALA A 106 32.97 -13.48 24.38
N SER A 107 33.77 -12.43 24.58
CA SER A 107 35.15 -12.55 25.07
C SER A 107 35.20 -13.06 26.52
N VAL A 108 34.32 -12.58 27.40
CA VAL A 108 34.20 -13.08 28.78
C VAL A 108 33.81 -14.56 28.80
N ASN A 109 32.87 -14.98 27.95
CA ASN A 109 32.44 -16.38 27.88
C ASN A 109 33.56 -17.33 27.41
N GLU A 110 34.38 -16.90 26.45
CA GLU A 110 35.47 -17.73 25.91
C GLU A 110 36.72 -17.72 26.80
N PHE A 111 37.23 -16.53 27.17
CA PHE A 111 38.53 -16.40 27.83
C PHE A 111 38.49 -16.68 29.35
N LEU A 112 37.31 -16.74 29.96
CA LEU A 112 37.17 -17.26 31.34
C LEU A 112 36.89 -18.77 31.38
N GLY A 113 36.86 -19.45 30.22
CA GLY A 113 36.65 -20.89 30.16
C GLY A 113 37.80 -21.71 30.76
N ASN A 114 37.51 -22.95 31.13
CA ASN A 114 38.48 -23.92 31.71
C ASN A 114 39.76 -24.06 30.87
N SER A 115 39.66 -23.87 29.56
CA SER A 115 40.78 -23.92 28.62
C SER A 115 41.79 -22.79 28.83
N TRP A 116 41.39 -21.63 29.37
CA TRP A 116 42.22 -20.40 29.50
C TRP A 116 42.74 -20.13 30.93
N HIS A 117 42.52 -21.06 31.86
CA HIS A 117 42.94 -20.97 33.26
C HIS A 117 44.46 -21.16 33.52
N LYS A 118 45.27 -21.40 32.48
CA LYS A 118 46.73 -21.43 32.62
C LYS A 118 47.23 -20.07 33.13
N ARG A 119 48.26 -20.05 33.98
CA ARG A 119 48.80 -18.80 34.55
C ARG A 119 49.48 -17.95 33.47
N ALA A 120 49.26 -16.63 33.51
CA ALA A 120 49.80 -15.66 32.54
C ALA A 120 51.32 -15.40 32.68
N GLY A 121 51.99 -16.06 33.64
CA GLY A 121 53.41 -15.94 33.91
C GLY A 121 53.74 -16.45 35.32
N ASN A 122 55.04 -16.47 35.67
CA ASN A 122 55.50 -16.99 36.97
C ASN A 122 55.24 -16.02 38.15
N TYR A 123 54.93 -14.75 37.89
CA TYR A 123 54.89 -13.67 38.90
C TYR A 123 53.50 -13.06 39.12
N THR A 124 52.46 -13.52 38.42
CA THR A 124 51.08 -12.99 38.56
C THR A 124 50.11 -14.12 38.93
N ASN A 125 49.19 -13.83 39.85
CA ASN A 125 48.10 -14.75 40.24
C ASN A 125 46.94 -14.77 39.21
N LEU A 126 47.10 -14.11 38.07
CA LEU A 126 46.06 -13.94 37.05
C LEU A 126 46.06 -15.12 36.07
N SER A 127 44.88 -15.57 35.67
CA SER A 127 44.74 -16.48 34.54
C SER A 127 45.15 -15.78 33.24
N LEU A 128 45.63 -16.55 32.26
CA LEU A 128 46.03 -16.03 30.94
C LEU A 128 44.88 -15.29 30.27
N GLY A 129 43.66 -15.82 30.38
CA GLY A 129 42.46 -15.16 29.85
C GLY A 129 42.12 -13.84 30.56
N GLU A 130 42.22 -13.79 31.89
CA GLU A 130 41.96 -12.55 32.63
C GLU A 130 43.02 -11.47 32.35
N ALA A 131 44.29 -11.88 32.20
CA ALA A 131 45.37 -10.99 31.79
C ALA A 131 45.15 -10.45 30.37
N LEU A 132 44.67 -11.28 29.43
CA LEU A 132 44.36 -10.88 28.06
C LEU A 132 43.21 -9.85 28.01
N LEU A 133 42.13 -10.09 28.76
CA LEU A 133 40.98 -9.18 28.83
C LEU A 133 41.40 -7.81 29.39
N LYS A 134 42.16 -7.81 30.49
CA LYS A 134 42.69 -6.57 31.11
C LYS A 134 43.64 -5.81 30.17
N ALA A 135 44.51 -6.52 29.45
CA ALA A 135 45.46 -5.92 28.50
C ALA A 135 44.77 -5.21 27.32
N ARG A 136 43.53 -5.59 27.02
CA ARG A 136 42.74 -5.01 25.92
C ARG A 136 41.60 -4.10 26.40
N SER A 137 41.63 -3.73 27.68
CA SER A 137 40.65 -2.84 28.32
C SER A 137 39.22 -3.42 28.35
N TYR A 138 39.08 -4.74 28.27
CA TYR A 138 37.82 -5.46 28.45
C TYR A 138 37.50 -5.65 29.93
N PHE A 139 36.22 -5.79 30.26
CA PHE A 139 35.78 -6.07 31.61
C PHE A 139 35.82 -7.58 31.89
N PRO A 140 36.67 -8.06 32.82
CA PRO A 140 36.89 -9.49 33.02
C PRO A 140 35.87 -10.16 33.95
N GLU A 141 34.91 -9.44 34.52
CA GLU A 141 33.98 -10.03 35.49
C GLU A 141 32.85 -10.80 34.80
N ILE A 142 32.50 -11.98 35.34
CA ILE A 142 31.54 -12.93 34.76
C ILE A 142 30.15 -12.29 34.51
N TYR A 143 29.73 -11.34 35.34
CA TYR A 143 28.42 -10.70 35.20
C TYR A 143 28.29 -9.85 33.92
N TRP A 144 29.40 -9.46 33.28
CA TRP A 144 29.38 -8.73 32.00
C TRP A 144 28.80 -9.55 30.85
N TYR A 145 28.81 -10.88 30.94
CA TYR A 145 28.07 -11.73 30.02
C TYR A 145 26.57 -11.41 30.04
N TRP A 146 25.96 -11.38 31.23
CA TRP A 146 24.54 -11.10 31.40
C TRP A 146 24.18 -9.64 31.07
N ILE A 147 25.09 -8.70 31.38
CA ILE A 147 24.93 -7.31 30.96
C ILE A 147 24.91 -7.22 29.42
N GLY A 148 25.81 -7.93 28.73
CA GLY A 148 25.84 -7.92 27.27
C GLY A 148 24.60 -8.51 26.62
N VAL A 149 24.11 -9.64 27.14
CA VAL A 149 22.84 -10.25 26.69
C VAL A 149 21.66 -9.32 26.93
N GLY A 150 21.57 -8.73 28.14
CA GLY A 150 20.53 -7.78 28.50
C GLY A 150 20.58 -6.51 27.64
N ALA A 151 21.77 -5.98 27.37
CA ALA A 151 21.97 -4.81 26.51
C ALA A 151 21.52 -5.09 25.07
N LEU A 152 21.88 -6.23 24.49
CA LEU A 152 21.45 -6.61 23.14
C LEU A 152 19.92 -6.71 23.04
N LEU A 153 19.27 -7.37 24.00
CA LEU A 153 17.80 -7.42 24.05
C LEU A 153 17.18 -6.03 24.26
N GLY A 154 17.76 -5.21 25.14
CA GLY A 154 17.32 -3.84 25.38
C GLY A 154 17.42 -2.96 24.13
N TYR A 155 18.54 -2.99 23.42
CA TYR A 155 18.75 -2.25 22.18
C TYR A 155 17.79 -2.71 21.07
N THR A 156 17.56 -4.02 20.92
CA THR A 156 16.57 -4.50 19.94
C THR A 156 15.16 -4.00 20.25
N ALA A 157 14.72 -4.01 21.52
CA ALA A 157 13.43 -3.47 21.91
C ALA A 157 13.35 -1.95 21.68
N LEU A 158 14.36 -1.21 22.12
CA LEU A 158 14.44 0.25 21.98
C LEU A 158 14.36 0.69 20.52
N LEU A 159 15.14 0.08 19.63
CA LEU A 159 15.17 0.42 18.21
C LEU A 159 13.83 0.09 17.53
N ASN A 160 13.16 -1.00 17.90
CA ASN A 160 11.84 -1.32 17.37
C ASN A 160 10.75 -0.35 17.87
N LEU A 161 10.81 0.09 19.13
CA LEU A 161 9.90 1.12 19.65
C LEU A 161 10.11 2.47 18.95
N LEU A 162 11.37 2.88 18.76
CA LEU A 162 11.71 4.08 18.01
C LEU A 162 11.21 4.00 16.56
N LEU A 163 11.35 2.83 15.91
CA LEU A 163 10.81 2.59 14.58
C LEU A 163 9.29 2.80 14.54
N THR A 164 8.55 2.23 15.48
CA THR A 164 7.09 2.43 15.55
C THR A 164 6.74 3.90 15.78
N PHE A 165 7.47 4.59 16.66
CA PHE A 165 7.28 6.02 16.91
C PHE A 165 7.54 6.87 15.67
N PHE A 166 8.62 6.63 14.94
CA PHE A 166 8.93 7.36 13.70
C PHE A 166 7.91 7.09 12.60
N LEU A 167 7.44 5.85 12.44
CA LEU A 167 6.38 5.52 11.49
C LEU A 167 5.02 6.12 11.86
N ALA A 168 4.75 6.30 13.15
CA ALA A 168 3.52 6.94 13.63
C ALA A 168 3.53 8.46 13.36
N ASN A 169 4.65 9.12 13.64
CA ASN A 169 4.69 10.60 13.73
C ASN A 169 5.31 11.31 12.53
N LEU A 170 6.18 10.66 11.75
CA LEU A 170 6.82 11.31 10.60
C LEU A 170 5.92 11.24 9.36
N ASN A 171 5.87 12.34 8.61
CA ASN A 171 5.23 12.44 7.31
C ASN A 171 6.25 12.24 6.17
N PRO A 172 5.81 11.88 4.95
CA PRO A 172 6.72 11.77 3.82
C PRO A 172 7.41 13.12 3.51
N LEU A 173 8.69 13.07 3.13
CA LEU A 173 9.50 14.28 2.84
C LEU A 173 9.11 14.97 1.51
N GLY A 174 8.21 14.39 0.71
CA GLY A 174 7.76 14.94 -0.56
C GLY A 174 6.35 14.48 -0.93
N LYS A 175 5.70 15.22 -1.86
CA LYS A 175 4.36 14.90 -2.37
C LYS A 175 4.38 13.56 -3.11
N GLN A 176 3.33 12.75 -2.94
CA GLN A 176 3.19 11.43 -3.55
C GLN A 176 3.20 11.53 -5.09
N GLN A 177 4.35 11.29 -5.71
CA GLN A 177 4.41 10.95 -7.13
C GLN A 177 4.30 9.43 -7.25
N ALA A 178 3.21 8.97 -7.87
CA ALA A 178 3.08 7.60 -8.32
C ALA A 178 4.15 7.35 -9.40
N VAL A 179 5.22 6.65 -9.02
CA VAL A 179 6.25 6.23 -9.96
C VAL A 179 5.71 5.04 -10.74
N PHE A 180 5.04 5.31 -11.86
CA PHE A 180 4.74 4.29 -12.86
C PHE A 180 6.03 3.96 -13.62
N SER A 181 6.34 2.67 -13.75
CA SER A 181 7.48 2.20 -14.53
C SER A 181 7.27 2.56 -16.02
N LYS A 182 8.33 2.98 -16.71
CA LYS A 182 8.31 3.25 -18.17
C LYS A 182 7.89 2.01 -18.99
N GLU A 183 8.05 0.82 -18.43
CA GLU A 183 7.69 -0.46 -19.07
C GLU A 183 6.16 -0.64 -19.14
N GLU A 184 5.41 -0.23 -18.10
CA GLU A 184 3.94 -0.33 -18.08
C GLU A 184 3.25 0.67 -19.04
N LEU A 185 3.90 1.81 -19.30
CA LEU A 185 3.44 2.80 -20.28
C LEU A 185 3.59 2.29 -21.73
N GLN A 186 4.69 1.60 -22.04
CA GLN A 186 4.90 1.00 -23.37
C GLN A 186 3.96 -0.16 -23.67
N GLU A 187 3.55 -0.91 -22.65
CA GLU A 187 2.62 -2.04 -22.79
C GLU A 187 1.18 -1.57 -23.04
N ARG A 188 0.79 -0.45 -22.42
CA ARG A 188 -0.50 0.24 -22.71
C ARG A 188 -0.59 0.77 -24.14
N ASP A 189 0.50 1.27 -24.71
CA ASP A 189 0.51 1.77 -26.09
C ASP A 189 0.53 0.65 -27.15
N ARG A 190 0.99 -0.55 -26.81
CA ARG A 190 0.89 -1.74 -27.69
C ARG A 190 -0.53 -2.27 -27.81
N ARG A 191 -1.33 -2.24 -26.73
CA ARG A 191 -2.74 -2.68 -26.74
C ARG A 191 -3.65 -1.77 -27.59
N ARG A 192 -3.28 -0.51 -27.80
CA ARG A 192 -4.05 0.46 -28.61
C ARG A 192 -4.03 0.21 -30.12
N LYS A 193 -3.13 -0.65 -30.63
CA LYS A 193 -2.93 -0.85 -32.07
C LYS A 193 -3.58 -2.10 -32.67
N GLY A 194 -4.34 -2.87 -31.89
CA GLY A 194 -4.96 -4.11 -32.37
C GLY A 194 -6.47 -4.12 -32.21
N GLU A 195 -7.20 -3.54 -33.15
CA GLU A 195 -8.64 -3.80 -33.33
C GLU A 195 -8.94 -4.06 -34.81
N SER A 196 -9.35 -5.29 -35.13
CA SER A 196 -10.27 -5.58 -36.23
C SER A 196 -10.83 -7.01 -36.09
N VAL A 197 -11.84 -7.21 -35.24
CA VAL A 197 -12.69 -8.41 -35.32
C VAL A 197 -14.15 -7.98 -35.20
N VAL A 198 -14.62 -7.26 -36.22
CA VAL A 198 -16.05 -6.95 -36.43
C VAL A 198 -16.44 -7.52 -37.79
N THR A 199 -16.58 -8.84 -37.89
CA THR A 199 -17.38 -9.45 -38.98
C THR A 199 -17.92 -10.85 -38.64
N GLU A 200 -17.51 -11.49 -37.54
CA GLU A 200 -17.91 -12.88 -37.25
C GLU A 200 -18.97 -13.03 -36.13
N LEU A 201 -19.40 -11.92 -35.51
CA LEU A 201 -20.37 -11.94 -34.41
C LEU A 201 -21.83 -12.10 -34.85
N ARG A 202 -22.12 -11.94 -36.15
CA ARG A 202 -23.51 -12.01 -36.66
C ARG A 202 -23.98 -13.45 -36.92
N TYR A 203 -23.07 -14.42 -36.99
CA TYR A 203 -23.40 -15.84 -37.18
C TYR A 203 -23.71 -16.57 -35.86
N TYR A 204 -23.13 -16.14 -34.74
CA TYR A 204 -23.30 -16.80 -33.43
C TYR A 204 -24.55 -16.34 -32.65
N LEU A 205 -25.07 -15.15 -32.92
CA LEU A 205 -26.24 -14.61 -32.21
C LEU A 205 -27.56 -15.29 -32.60
N GLN A 206 -27.59 -16.10 -33.66
CA GLN A 206 -28.81 -16.76 -34.13
C GLN A 206 -29.09 -18.11 -33.45
N ASN A 207 -28.13 -18.68 -32.71
CA ASN A 207 -28.25 -20.01 -32.09
C ASN A 207 -28.42 -20.00 -30.56
N SER A 208 -28.58 -18.84 -29.91
CA SER A 208 -28.73 -18.76 -28.43
C SER A 208 -30.15 -18.42 -27.96
N ALA A 209 -31.15 -18.52 -28.84
CA ALA A 209 -32.56 -18.45 -28.44
C ALA A 209 -33.07 -19.84 -27.99
N SER A 210 -32.59 -20.34 -26.86
CA SER A 210 -33.32 -21.30 -26.01
C SER A 210 -32.45 -21.72 -24.82
N ILE A 211 -32.58 -21.02 -23.69
CA ILE A 211 -32.41 -21.66 -22.38
C ILE A 211 -33.56 -21.18 -21.51
N ASN A 212 -34.57 -22.04 -21.45
CA ASN A 212 -35.75 -21.93 -20.62
C ASN A 212 -35.37 -22.01 -19.12
N GLY A 213 -36.19 -21.35 -18.31
CA GLY A 213 -36.08 -21.15 -16.87
C GLY A 213 -35.48 -22.29 -16.04
N LYS A 214 -34.47 -21.93 -15.25
CA LYS A 214 -34.31 -22.45 -13.89
C LYS A 214 -34.28 -21.28 -12.92
N TYR A 215 -35.30 -21.21 -12.07
CA TYR A 215 -35.36 -20.30 -10.93
C TYR A 215 -34.18 -20.57 -10.00
N PHE A 216 -33.14 -19.74 -10.08
CA PHE A 216 -32.12 -19.66 -9.04
C PHE A 216 -32.75 -18.98 -7.81
N LYS A 217 -33.17 -19.77 -6.83
CA LYS A 217 -33.47 -19.27 -5.48
C LYS A 217 -32.16 -18.87 -4.80
N GLN A 218 -31.65 -17.68 -5.11
CA GLN A 218 -30.59 -17.05 -4.33
C GLN A 218 -31.16 -16.68 -2.96
N ARG A 219 -30.72 -17.38 -1.90
CA ARG A 219 -30.79 -16.85 -0.54
C ARG A 219 -29.75 -15.74 -0.43
N VAL A 220 -30.10 -14.53 -0.85
CA VAL A 220 -29.31 -13.34 -0.54
C VAL A 220 -29.43 -13.12 0.97
N MET A 221 -28.35 -13.33 1.70
CA MET A 221 -28.24 -12.91 3.10
C MET A 221 -28.23 -11.38 3.10
N VAL A 222 -29.39 -10.76 3.29
CA VAL A 222 -29.51 -9.31 3.42
C VAL A 222 -29.04 -8.96 4.83
N LEU A 223 -27.77 -8.60 4.97
CA LEU A 223 -27.28 -7.93 6.16
C LEU A 223 -28.09 -6.63 6.34
N PRO A 224 -28.53 -6.28 7.56
CA PRO A 224 -29.21 -5.01 7.80
C PRO A 224 -28.25 -3.88 7.43
N PHE A 225 -28.58 -3.12 6.38
CA PHE A 225 -27.73 -2.03 5.89
C PHE A 225 -28.51 -0.71 6.00
N GLN A 226 -27.84 0.35 6.45
CA GLN A 226 -28.42 1.69 6.48
C GLN A 226 -28.30 2.32 5.10
N GLN A 227 -29.41 2.80 4.53
CA GLN A 227 -29.37 3.56 3.27
C GLN A 227 -28.67 4.90 3.50
N LEU A 228 -27.57 5.15 2.79
CA LEU A 228 -26.80 6.40 2.92
C LEU A 228 -26.83 7.17 1.61
N SER A 229 -27.15 8.46 1.68
CA SER A 229 -26.98 9.38 0.56
C SER A 229 -25.68 10.16 0.71
N MET A 230 -25.11 10.60 -0.40
CA MET A 230 -24.00 11.56 -0.39
C MET A 230 -24.40 12.76 -1.23
N SER A 231 -24.18 13.97 -0.72
CA SER A 231 -24.36 15.20 -1.47
C SER A 231 -23.11 16.06 -1.39
N PHE A 232 -22.78 16.72 -2.49
CA PHE A 232 -21.63 17.61 -2.59
C PHE A 232 -22.02 18.87 -3.35
N SER A 233 -21.62 20.02 -2.81
CA SER A 233 -21.97 21.34 -3.35
C SER A 233 -20.74 22.19 -3.51
N ASN A 234 -20.67 22.88 -4.65
CA ASN A 234 -19.67 23.89 -4.97
C ASN A 234 -18.23 23.39 -4.77
N ILE A 235 -17.95 22.16 -5.21
CA ILE A 235 -16.63 21.56 -5.08
C ILE A 235 -15.65 22.24 -6.04
N ASN A 236 -14.59 22.82 -5.49
CA ASN A 236 -13.41 23.26 -6.24
C ASN A 236 -12.18 22.54 -5.72
N TYR A 237 -11.33 22.06 -6.63
CA TYR A 237 -10.12 21.34 -6.28
C TYR A 237 -8.91 21.92 -7.01
N PHE A 238 -7.93 22.38 -6.24
CA PHE A 238 -6.71 23.01 -6.71
C PHE A 238 -5.49 22.17 -6.35
N VAL A 239 -4.62 21.92 -7.33
CA VAL A 239 -3.37 21.19 -7.15
C VAL A 239 -2.20 22.10 -7.49
N ASP A 240 -1.21 22.17 -6.61
CA ASP A 240 -0.01 22.97 -6.89
C ASP A 240 0.74 22.39 -8.10
N ILE A 241 1.18 23.26 -9.00
CA ILE A 241 1.85 22.85 -10.24
C ILE A 241 3.26 22.30 -9.90
N PRO A 242 3.59 21.07 -10.33
CA PRO A 242 4.94 20.51 -10.20
C PRO A 242 6.00 21.45 -10.80
N VAL A 243 7.17 21.51 -10.16
CA VAL A 243 8.23 22.46 -10.52
C VAL A 243 8.72 22.25 -11.97
N GLU A 244 8.59 21.03 -12.49
CA GLU A 244 8.92 20.64 -13.86
C GLU A 244 8.03 21.34 -14.90
N LEU A 245 6.74 21.55 -14.59
CA LEU A 245 5.79 22.23 -15.48
C LEU A 245 5.93 23.76 -15.41
N LYS A 246 6.41 24.30 -14.28
CA LYS A 246 6.76 25.74 -14.17
C LYS A 246 7.94 26.10 -15.09
N GLN A 247 8.90 25.19 -15.27
CA GLN A 247 10.02 25.39 -16.19
C GLN A 247 9.61 25.41 -17.67
N GLN A 248 8.41 24.93 -18.01
CA GLN A 248 7.84 24.98 -19.36
C GLN A 248 7.01 26.24 -19.64
N GLY A 249 7.05 27.24 -18.74
CA GLY A 249 6.46 28.57 -18.98
C GLY A 249 5.02 28.75 -18.47
N ILE A 250 4.50 27.86 -17.62
CA ILE A 250 3.18 28.03 -16.99
C ILE A 250 3.33 28.97 -15.78
N THR A 251 2.73 30.16 -15.88
CA THR A 251 2.82 31.25 -14.88
C THR A 251 1.95 31.02 -13.65
N GLU A 252 0.99 30.09 -13.72
CA GLU A 252 0.05 29.81 -12.63
C GLU A 252 0.71 29.04 -11.48
N GLU A 253 0.37 29.40 -10.24
CA GLU A 253 0.91 28.69 -9.06
C GLU A 253 0.17 27.37 -8.76
N ARG A 254 -1.10 27.29 -9.16
CA ARG A 254 -2.01 26.17 -8.90
C ARG A 254 -2.86 25.87 -10.13
N LEU A 255 -3.02 24.59 -10.44
CA LEU A 255 -3.92 24.09 -11.46
C LEU A 255 -5.26 23.73 -10.82
N GLN A 256 -6.34 24.32 -11.31
CA GLN A 256 -7.69 23.92 -10.91
C GLN A 256 -8.12 22.69 -11.71
N LEU A 257 -8.45 21.60 -11.00
CA LEU A 257 -8.86 20.33 -11.60
C LEU A 257 -10.37 20.11 -11.59
N LEU A 258 -11.09 20.72 -10.65
CA LEU A 258 -12.55 20.67 -10.53
C LEU A 258 -13.09 22.07 -10.32
N VAL A 259 -14.16 22.42 -11.05
CA VAL A 259 -14.73 23.76 -11.06
C VAL A 259 -16.22 23.70 -10.74
N ASN A 260 -16.59 24.18 -9.56
CA ASN A 260 -17.95 24.33 -9.06
C ASN A 260 -18.85 23.09 -9.28
N VAL A 261 -18.30 21.93 -8.93
CA VAL A 261 -18.94 20.63 -9.17
C VAL A 261 -19.99 20.39 -8.06
N THR A 262 -21.24 20.18 -8.46
CA THR A 262 -22.39 20.00 -7.55
C THR A 262 -23.22 18.80 -7.97
N GLY A 263 -23.53 17.90 -7.05
CA GLY A 263 -24.28 16.69 -7.35
C GLY A 263 -24.56 15.83 -6.11
N ALA A 264 -25.32 14.77 -6.30
CA ALA A 264 -25.69 13.86 -5.23
C ALA A 264 -25.77 12.40 -5.71
N PHE A 265 -25.51 11.49 -4.77
CA PHE A 265 -25.68 10.06 -4.91
C PHE A 265 -26.81 9.60 -3.98
N ARG A 266 -27.78 8.89 -4.56
CA ARG A 266 -29.00 8.46 -3.87
C ARG A 266 -28.95 6.97 -3.53
N PRO A 267 -29.57 6.54 -2.42
CA PRO A 267 -29.81 5.12 -2.13
C PRO A 267 -30.60 4.45 -3.25
N GLY A 268 -30.22 3.23 -3.63
CA GLY A 268 -30.92 2.45 -4.65
C GLY A 268 -30.69 2.90 -6.09
N VAL A 269 -29.75 3.83 -6.32
CA VAL A 269 -29.41 4.34 -7.65
C VAL A 269 -27.96 3.99 -7.99
N LEU A 270 -27.76 3.46 -9.19
CA LEU A 270 -26.43 3.18 -9.75
C LEU A 270 -26.01 4.39 -10.58
N THR A 271 -24.99 5.11 -10.12
CA THR A 271 -24.56 6.35 -10.77
C THR A 271 -23.27 6.13 -11.55
N ALA A 272 -23.22 6.53 -12.82
CA ALA A 272 -22.02 6.49 -13.64
C ALA A 272 -21.39 7.89 -13.78
N LEU A 273 -20.09 7.98 -13.47
CA LEU A 273 -19.22 9.11 -13.78
C LEU A 273 -18.59 8.88 -15.16
N VAL A 274 -19.05 9.65 -16.14
CA VAL A 274 -18.60 9.56 -17.54
C VAL A 274 -17.94 10.87 -17.95
N GLY A 275 -17.05 10.82 -18.93
CA GLY A 275 -16.26 11.96 -19.35
C GLY A 275 -15.06 11.54 -20.20
N VAL A 276 -14.55 12.45 -21.00
CA VAL A 276 -13.31 12.23 -21.77
C VAL A 276 -12.10 12.01 -20.84
N SER A 277 -11.02 11.46 -21.39
CA SER A 277 -9.76 11.35 -20.62
C SER A 277 -9.26 12.74 -20.22
N GLY A 278 -8.86 12.91 -18.96
CA GLY A 278 -8.47 14.21 -18.41
C GLY A 278 -9.63 15.12 -17.98
N ALA A 279 -10.88 14.65 -18.00
CA ALA A 279 -12.04 15.41 -17.49
C ALA A 279 -12.10 15.54 -15.96
N GLY A 280 -11.23 14.84 -15.21
CA GLY A 280 -11.23 14.90 -13.75
C GLY A 280 -12.09 13.84 -13.05
N LYS A 281 -12.60 12.81 -13.75
CA LYS A 281 -13.43 11.72 -13.17
C LYS A 281 -12.78 11.05 -11.96
N THR A 282 -11.58 10.48 -12.15
CA THR A 282 -10.81 9.83 -11.08
C THR A 282 -10.40 10.84 -10.00
N ALA A 283 -10.15 12.10 -10.37
CA ALA A 283 -9.85 13.15 -9.39
C ALA A 283 -11.06 13.45 -8.48
N LEU A 284 -12.27 13.57 -9.05
CA LEU A 284 -13.51 13.74 -8.31
C LEU A 284 -13.81 12.52 -7.44
N MET A 285 -13.61 11.32 -7.95
CA MET A 285 -13.83 10.09 -7.23
C MET A 285 -12.85 9.92 -6.05
N ASP A 286 -11.55 10.07 -6.29
CA ASP A 286 -10.52 10.04 -5.25
C ASP A 286 -10.75 11.11 -4.18
N PHE A 287 -11.25 12.28 -4.60
CA PHE A 287 -11.61 13.39 -3.74
C PHE A 287 -12.80 13.03 -2.83
N LEU A 288 -13.90 12.54 -3.41
CA LEU A 288 -15.07 12.14 -2.65
C LEU A 288 -14.80 10.92 -1.75
N ALA A 289 -13.86 10.05 -2.14
CA ALA A 289 -13.35 8.96 -1.31
C ALA A 289 -12.38 9.43 -0.20
N GLY A 290 -11.75 10.59 -0.38
CA GLY A 290 -10.73 11.14 0.51
C GLY A 290 -9.38 10.40 0.44
N GLN A 291 -9.06 9.78 -0.70
CA GLN A 291 -7.75 9.15 -0.94
C GLN A 291 -6.68 10.16 -1.35
N LYS A 292 -7.05 11.33 -1.89
CA LYS A 292 -6.13 12.42 -2.20
C LYS A 292 -6.23 13.52 -1.14
N THR A 293 -5.15 13.68 -0.38
CA THR A 293 -4.99 14.73 0.66
C THR A 293 -4.13 15.91 0.20
N GLY A 294 -3.54 15.85 -1.00
CA GLY A 294 -2.76 16.94 -1.57
C GLY A 294 -3.64 17.96 -2.30
N GLY A 295 -3.37 19.25 -2.12
CA GLY A 295 -4.11 20.34 -2.78
C GLY A 295 -5.02 21.13 -1.84
N VAL A 296 -5.56 22.24 -2.33
CA VAL A 296 -6.56 23.05 -1.61
C VAL A 296 -7.94 22.66 -2.12
N ILE A 297 -8.84 22.39 -1.18
CA ILE A 297 -10.20 21.93 -1.43
C ILE A 297 -11.14 22.98 -0.87
N GLU A 298 -12.13 23.36 -1.69
CA GLU A 298 -13.25 24.20 -1.26
C GLU A 298 -14.57 23.51 -1.61
N GLY A 299 -15.60 23.77 -0.80
CA GLY A 299 -16.95 23.21 -0.96
C GLY A 299 -17.40 22.39 0.24
N SER A 300 -18.63 21.85 0.17
CA SER A 300 -19.23 21.09 1.27
C SER A 300 -19.66 19.71 0.81
N ILE A 301 -19.35 18.69 1.60
CA ILE A 301 -19.79 17.30 1.38
C ILE A 301 -20.59 16.86 2.60
N HIS A 302 -21.78 16.32 2.37
CA HIS A 302 -22.64 15.76 3.40
C HIS A 302 -22.93 14.28 3.12
N ILE A 303 -22.94 13.46 4.16
CA ILE A 303 -23.39 12.07 4.15
C ILE A 303 -24.67 11.98 4.96
N SER A 304 -25.78 11.64 4.31
CA SER A 304 -27.11 11.55 4.94
C SER A 304 -27.50 12.82 5.72
N GLY A 305 -27.13 13.99 5.20
CA GLY A 305 -27.40 15.30 5.81
C GLY A 305 -26.42 15.76 6.89
N TYR A 306 -25.40 14.97 7.22
CA TYR A 306 -24.35 15.36 8.17
C TYR A 306 -23.04 15.68 7.45
N PRO A 307 -22.23 16.64 7.92
CA PRO A 307 -20.96 16.97 7.29
C PRO A 307 -20.03 15.74 7.27
N LYS A 308 -19.38 15.50 6.12
CA LYS A 308 -18.49 14.35 5.93
C LYS A 308 -17.28 14.43 6.88
N ARG A 309 -17.16 13.45 7.79
CA ARG A 309 -15.94 13.20 8.58
C ARG A 309 -15.12 12.09 7.93
N GLN A 310 -13.88 12.38 7.55
CA GLN A 310 -13.06 11.43 6.79
C GLN A 310 -12.76 10.13 7.56
N GLU A 311 -12.53 10.20 8.88
CA GLU A 311 -12.23 9.02 9.70
C GLU A 311 -13.38 8.00 9.72
N THR A 312 -14.60 8.50 9.87
CA THR A 312 -15.84 7.70 9.83
C THR A 312 -16.12 7.22 8.42
N PHE A 313 -15.94 8.09 7.42
CA PHE A 313 -16.23 7.78 6.02
C PHE A 313 -15.31 6.68 5.47
N ALA A 314 -14.01 6.71 5.81
CA ALA A 314 -13.04 5.70 5.39
C ALA A 314 -13.39 4.27 5.84
N ARG A 315 -14.17 4.12 6.92
CA ARG A 315 -14.66 2.81 7.40
C ARG A 315 -15.75 2.20 6.54
N ILE A 316 -16.57 3.05 5.92
CA ILE A 316 -17.70 2.61 5.10
C ILE A 316 -17.37 2.63 3.61
N SER A 317 -16.42 3.47 3.18
CA SER A 317 -16.06 3.62 1.78
C SER A 317 -15.06 2.55 1.33
N GLY A 318 -15.57 1.41 0.84
CA GLY A 318 -14.78 0.49 0.01
C GLY A 318 -14.62 1.03 -1.41
N MET A 319 -13.38 1.07 -1.93
CA MET A 319 -13.04 1.56 -3.28
C MET A 319 -12.54 0.48 -4.24
N ASN A 320 -12.68 -0.82 -3.91
CA ASN A 320 -12.15 -1.89 -4.75
C ASN A 320 -13.25 -2.80 -5.28
N PHE A 321 -13.39 -2.78 -6.61
CA PHE A 321 -14.35 -3.56 -7.38
C PHE A 321 -14.11 -5.07 -7.28
N GLN A 322 -12.85 -5.53 -7.27
CA GLN A 322 -12.54 -6.97 -7.26
C GLN A 322 -12.83 -7.66 -5.91
N ALA A 323 -12.65 -6.93 -4.81
CA ALA A 323 -12.95 -7.42 -3.46
C ALA A 323 -14.46 -7.60 -3.23
N PHE A 324 -15.28 -6.76 -3.88
CA PHE A 324 -16.75 -6.87 -3.91
C PHE A 324 -17.28 -8.09 -4.68
N VAL A 325 -16.57 -8.52 -5.74
CA VAL A 325 -16.92 -9.70 -6.55
C VAL A 325 -16.81 -11.00 -5.72
N GLU A 326 -15.91 -11.06 -4.74
CA GLU A 326 -15.81 -12.19 -3.80
C GLU A 326 -16.94 -12.21 -2.75
N GLU A 327 -17.31 -11.06 -2.19
CA GLU A 327 -18.36 -10.96 -1.16
C GLU A 327 -19.72 -11.49 -1.67
N VAL A 328 -19.99 -11.28 -2.96
CA VAL A 328 -21.27 -11.65 -3.59
C VAL A 328 -21.24 -13.08 -4.16
N ASN A 329 -20.23 -13.89 -3.81
CA ASN A 329 -20.08 -15.28 -4.26
C ASN A 329 -20.02 -15.38 -5.81
N VAL A 330 -19.52 -14.34 -6.47
CA VAL A 330 -19.44 -14.23 -7.95
C VAL A 330 -18.17 -14.91 -8.48
N MET A 331 -17.33 -15.48 -7.60
CA MET A 331 -16.21 -16.36 -7.99
C MET A 331 -16.66 -17.49 -8.92
N GLU A 332 -17.86 -18.01 -8.72
CA GLU A 332 -18.47 -19.06 -9.56
C GLU A 332 -18.89 -18.53 -10.95
N LEU A 333 -19.05 -17.21 -11.09
CA LEU A 333 -19.57 -16.53 -12.28
C LEU A 333 -18.47 -15.88 -13.15
N VAL A 334 -17.28 -15.62 -12.59
CA VAL A 334 -16.10 -15.03 -13.29
C VAL A 334 -15.05 -16.10 -13.65
N GLU A 335 -15.39 -17.40 -13.54
CA GLU A 335 -14.49 -18.51 -13.88
C GLU A 335 -13.11 -18.49 -13.14
N LEU A 336 -13.02 -17.82 -11.97
CA LEU A 336 -11.80 -17.75 -11.17
C LEU A 336 -11.62 -18.94 -10.19
N THR A 337 -12.58 -19.86 -10.17
CA THR A 337 -12.55 -21.12 -9.40
C THR A 337 -11.29 -21.98 -9.59
N PRO A 338 -10.59 -21.99 -10.75
CA PRO A 338 -9.32 -22.72 -10.89
C PRO A 338 -8.16 -22.11 -10.09
N LEU A 339 -8.28 -20.87 -9.60
CA LEU A 339 -7.21 -20.13 -8.92
C LEU A 339 -7.36 -20.08 -7.40
N THR A 340 -8.47 -20.56 -6.83
CA THR A 340 -8.68 -20.64 -5.38
C THR A 340 -7.71 -21.65 -4.75
N GLY A 341 -6.54 -21.16 -4.32
CA GLY A 341 -5.45 -21.95 -3.74
C GLY A 341 -4.11 -21.79 -4.43
N ALA A 342 -4.05 -21.10 -5.59
CA ALA A 342 -2.80 -20.81 -6.26
C ALA A 342 -1.96 -19.78 -5.47
N LEU A 343 -0.63 -19.98 -5.43
CA LEU A 343 0.28 -19.00 -4.85
C LEU A 343 0.37 -17.79 -5.80
N ILE A 344 0.05 -16.60 -5.29
CA ILE A 344 0.19 -15.32 -6.03
C ILE A 344 1.62 -15.14 -6.55
N GLY A 345 2.61 -15.61 -5.78
CA GLY A 345 4.02 -15.65 -6.15
C GLY A 345 4.69 -14.28 -6.31
N LEU A 346 5.86 -14.26 -6.94
CA LEU A 346 6.73 -13.09 -7.10
C LEU A 346 6.55 -12.49 -8.51
N PRO A 347 6.41 -11.17 -8.66
CA PRO A 347 6.09 -10.56 -9.94
C PRO A 347 7.26 -10.76 -10.91
N GLY A 348 6.98 -11.39 -12.06
CA GLY A 348 7.98 -11.69 -13.08
C GLY A 348 8.89 -12.88 -12.80
N VAL A 349 8.71 -13.59 -11.67
CA VAL A 349 9.54 -14.76 -11.31
C VAL A 349 8.70 -16.03 -11.17
N ASP A 350 7.63 -16.02 -10.38
CA ASP A 350 6.81 -17.20 -10.08
C ASP A 350 5.36 -16.83 -9.72
N GLY A 351 4.40 -17.74 -9.91
CA GLY A 351 3.01 -17.57 -9.45
C GLY A 351 2.04 -17.05 -10.52
N LEU A 352 1.10 -16.19 -10.10
CA LEU A 352 0.04 -15.66 -10.95
C LEU A 352 0.61 -14.68 -11.99
N SER A 353 0.04 -14.69 -13.21
CA SER A 353 0.37 -13.70 -14.24
C SER A 353 0.06 -12.28 -13.74
N THR A 354 0.69 -11.25 -14.31
CA THR A 354 0.50 -9.85 -13.89
C THR A 354 -0.98 -9.44 -13.89
N GLU A 355 -1.78 -9.99 -14.81
CA GLU A 355 -3.22 -9.77 -14.93
C GLU A 355 -4.02 -10.49 -13.81
N GLN A 356 -3.70 -11.76 -13.54
CA GLN A 356 -4.30 -12.53 -12.45
C GLN A 356 -3.88 -12.00 -11.06
N ARG A 357 -2.66 -11.48 -10.95
CA ARG A 357 -2.13 -10.86 -9.74
C ARG A 357 -2.79 -9.53 -9.45
N LYS A 358 -3.03 -8.69 -10.45
CA LYS A 358 -3.81 -7.45 -10.28
C LYS A 358 -5.19 -7.80 -9.71
N CYS A 359 -5.85 -8.77 -10.32
CA CYS A 359 -7.10 -9.35 -9.82
C CYS A 359 -7.02 -9.82 -8.36
N SER A 360 -5.97 -10.54 -7.95
CA SER A 360 -5.81 -11.03 -6.57
C SER A 360 -5.27 -10.03 -5.55
N THR A 361 -4.54 -9.00 -5.96
CA THR A 361 -3.99 -7.99 -5.03
C THR A 361 -5.06 -6.97 -4.67
N ASP A 362 -5.94 -6.66 -5.63
CA ASP A 362 -7.16 -5.85 -5.41
C ASP A 362 -8.14 -6.49 -4.40
N GLN A 363 -8.03 -7.82 -4.14
CA GLN A 363 -8.79 -8.57 -3.13
C GLN A 363 -8.30 -8.38 -1.68
N GLN A 364 -7.05 -7.93 -1.45
CA GLN A 364 -6.47 -7.90 -0.09
C GLN A 364 -6.91 -6.73 0.80
N GLY A 365 -7.83 -5.87 0.33
CA GLY A 365 -8.55 -4.92 1.16
C GLY A 365 -9.44 -5.65 2.15
N TYR A 366 -8.90 -6.01 3.32
CA TYR A 366 -9.63 -6.77 4.33
C TYR A 366 -10.75 -5.94 4.96
N PHE A 367 -11.97 -6.42 4.80
CA PHE A 367 -13.23 -5.78 5.20
C PHE A 367 -13.56 -5.91 6.70
N PRO A 368 -13.88 -4.81 7.39
CA PRO A 368 -14.78 -4.81 8.56
C PRO A 368 -16.12 -5.51 8.31
N LYS A 369 -16.43 -6.59 9.04
CA LYS A 369 -17.75 -7.25 8.99
C LYS A 369 -18.94 -6.43 9.53
N ASP A 370 -18.72 -5.16 9.88
CA ASP A 370 -19.73 -4.33 10.53
C ASP A 370 -20.14 -3.19 9.57
N GLU A 371 -21.34 -3.32 8.98
CA GLU A 371 -22.10 -2.25 8.31
C GLU A 371 -21.51 -1.66 7.00
N GLU A 372 -21.02 -2.49 6.07
CA GLU A 372 -20.34 -1.99 4.88
C GLU A 372 -21.26 -1.56 3.71
N LEU A 373 -21.02 -0.34 3.23
CA LEU A 373 -21.74 0.30 2.13
C LEU A 373 -20.77 0.75 1.03
N HIS A 374 -20.65 -0.04 -0.02
CA HIS A 374 -19.79 0.23 -1.18
C HIS A 374 -20.22 1.50 -1.93
N PHE A 375 -19.49 2.61 -1.76
CA PHE A 375 -19.80 3.88 -2.44
C PHE A 375 -19.18 4.02 -3.83
N PHE A 376 -18.04 3.39 -4.12
CA PHE A 376 -17.17 3.78 -5.24
C PHE A 376 -16.53 2.57 -5.95
N MET A 377 -16.59 2.53 -7.29
CA MET A 377 -15.96 1.51 -8.16
C MET A 377 -15.24 2.16 -9.35
N ASP A 378 -13.93 2.02 -9.45
CA ASP A 378 -13.16 2.64 -10.54
C ASP A 378 -13.05 1.66 -11.71
N GLU A 379 -13.63 2.02 -12.86
CA GLU A 379 -13.65 1.25 -14.11
C GLU A 379 -13.95 -0.26 -13.94
N PRO A 380 -15.15 -0.64 -13.44
CA PRO A 380 -15.50 -2.05 -13.15
C PRO A 380 -15.44 -2.98 -14.37
N THR A 381 -15.55 -2.44 -15.58
CA THR A 381 -15.55 -3.25 -16.81
C THR A 381 -14.18 -3.28 -17.49
N SER A 382 -13.14 -2.67 -16.91
CA SER A 382 -11.81 -2.57 -17.50
C SER A 382 -11.12 -3.93 -17.54
N GLY A 383 -10.73 -4.38 -18.73
CA GLY A 383 -10.04 -5.67 -18.91
C GLY A 383 -10.95 -6.91 -18.88
N LEU A 384 -12.27 -6.73 -18.83
CA LEU A 384 -13.24 -7.82 -19.00
C LEU A 384 -13.71 -7.92 -20.45
N ASP A 385 -14.00 -9.13 -20.92
CA ASP A 385 -14.74 -9.32 -22.16
C ASP A 385 -16.19 -8.84 -22.01
N ALA A 386 -16.87 -8.58 -23.14
CA ALA A 386 -18.21 -8.01 -23.14
C ALA A 386 -19.25 -8.84 -22.35
N ARG A 387 -19.12 -10.17 -22.33
CA ARG A 387 -20.03 -11.05 -21.59
C ARG A 387 -19.78 -10.94 -20.09
N SER A 388 -18.52 -11.04 -19.66
CA SER A 388 -18.17 -10.92 -18.23
C SER A 388 -18.52 -9.53 -17.69
N ALA A 389 -18.24 -8.47 -18.45
CA ALA A 389 -18.62 -7.10 -18.09
C ALA A 389 -20.14 -6.97 -17.87
N ALA A 390 -20.96 -7.53 -18.76
CA ALA A 390 -22.42 -7.51 -18.62
C ALA A 390 -22.91 -8.30 -17.41
N ILE A 391 -22.29 -9.45 -17.13
CA ILE A 391 -22.59 -10.27 -15.95
C ILE A 391 -22.30 -9.49 -14.67
N VAL A 392 -21.11 -8.87 -14.57
CA VAL A 392 -20.74 -8.15 -13.36
C VAL A 392 -21.64 -6.93 -13.16
N MET A 393 -21.94 -6.18 -14.21
CA MET A 393 -22.84 -5.03 -14.11
C MET A 393 -24.26 -5.42 -13.69
N ARG A 394 -24.77 -6.59 -14.11
CA ARG A 394 -26.04 -7.12 -13.60
C ARG A 394 -25.99 -7.43 -12.10
N THR A 395 -24.89 -7.99 -11.62
CA THR A 395 -24.70 -8.26 -10.19
C THR A 395 -24.62 -6.97 -9.39
N VAL A 396 -23.84 -5.99 -9.85
CA VAL A 396 -23.76 -4.64 -9.25
C VAL A 396 -25.16 -4.02 -9.19
N ARG A 397 -25.95 -4.11 -10.27
CA ARG A 397 -27.33 -3.61 -10.30
C ARG A 397 -28.23 -4.29 -9.27
N ASN A 398 -28.13 -5.60 -9.11
CA ASN A 398 -28.90 -6.33 -8.09
C ASN A 398 -28.58 -5.85 -6.67
N ILE A 399 -27.32 -5.46 -6.43
CA ILE A 399 -26.87 -4.97 -5.13
C ILE A 399 -27.34 -3.54 -4.89
N VAL A 400 -27.30 -2.69 -5.91
CA VAL A 400 -27.94 -1.37 -5.85
C VAL A 400 -29.43 -1.52 -5.55
N ASN A 401 -30.13 -2.46 -6.19
CA ASN A 401 -31.55 -2.70 -5.93
C ASN A 401 -31.86 -3.10 -4.48
N THR A 402 -30.88 -3.56 -3.70
CA THR A 402 -31.07 -3.78 -2.26
C THR A 402 -31.28 -2.47 -1.51
N GLY A 403 -30.85 -1.32 -2.05
CA GLY A 403 -30.93 0.02 -1.46
C GLY A 403 -29.55 0.69 -1.24
N ARG A 404 -28.46 0.03 -1.67
CA ARG A 404 -27.09 0.57 -1.58
C ARG A 404 -26.86 1.68 -2.62
N THR A 405 -25.98 2.61 -2.30
CA THR A 405 -25.54 3.68 -3.21
C THR A 405 -24.20 3.31 -3.81
N ILE A 406 -24.16 3.06 -5.12
CA ILE A 406 -22.93 2.70 -5.83
C ILE A 406 -22.67 3.73 -6.93
N VAL A 407 -21.43 4.22 -6.98
CA VAL A 407 -20.93 5.12 -8.01
C VAL A 407 -19.79 4.44 -8.74
N CYS A 408 -19.81 4.44 -10.06
CA CYS A 408 -18.71 3.89 -10.86
C CYS A 408 -18.22 4.86 -11.92
N THR A 409 -16.93 4.82 -12.24
CA THR A 409 -16.39 5.48 -13.44
C THR A 409 -16.45 4.50 -14.61
N ILE A 410 -16.87 4.96 -15.79
CA ILE A 410 -16.93 4.10 -16.96
C ILE A 410 -16.34 4.80 -18.18
N HIS A 411 -15.48 4.07 -18.88
CA HIS A 411 -14.94 4.45 -20.18
C HIS A 411 -15.75 3.74 -21.28
N GLN A 412 -16.67 4.46 -21.91
CA GLN A 412 -17.49 4.00 -23.05
C GLN A 412 -18.30 2.70 -22.81
N PRO A 413 -19.40 2.76 -22.04
CA PRO A 413 -20.26 1.59 -21.82
C PRO A 413 -20.97 1.12 -23.10
N SER A 414 -21.29 -0.17 -23.15
CA SER A 414 -22.29 -0.71 -24.08
C SER A 414 -23.67 -0.14 -23.78
N ILE A 415 -24.58 -0.15 -24.77
CA ILE A 415 -25.93 0.42 -24.64
C ILE A 415 -26.68 -0.19 -23.45
N ASP A 416 -26.66 -1.52 -23.32
CA ASP A 416 -27.36 -2.25 -22.24
C ASP A 416 -26.86 -1.86 -20.84
N ILE A 417 -25.56 -1.61 -20.72
CA ILE A 417 -24.94 -1.18 -19.46
C ILE A 417 -25.29 0.29 -19.24
N PHE A 418 -25.15 1.13 -20.26
CA PHE A 418 -25.39 2.58 -20.17
C PHE A 418 -26.80 2.92 -19.68
N GLU A 419 -27.83 2.26 -20.19
CA GLU A 419 -29.23 2.51 -19.81
C GLU A 419 -29.55 2.12 -18.35
N SER A 420 -28.65 1.42 -17.67
CA SER A 420 -28.82 1.08 -16.25
C SER A 420 -28.42 2.20 -15.29
N PHE A 421 -27.83 3.31 -15.75
CA PHE A 421 -27.29 4.35 -14.88
C PHE A 421 -28.12 5.63 -14.79
N ASP A 422 -28.00 6.29 -13.64
CA ASP A 422 -28.06 7.75 -13.59
C ASP A 422 -26.69 8.30 -13.98
N LEU A 423 -26.66 9.39 -14.77
CA LEU A 423 -25.44 9.89 -15.40
C LEU A 423 -24.96 11.18 -14.74
N LEU A 424 -23.68 11.20 -14.33
CA LEU A 424 -22.91 12.41 -14.07
C LEU A 424 -21.83 12.55 -15.14
N PHE A 425 -22.01 13.54 -16.04
CA PHE A 425 -21.15 13.72 -17.20
C PHE A 425 -20.26 14.96 -17.06
N MET A 426 -18.96 14.75 -17.20
CA MET A 426 -17.93 15.79 -17.07
C MET A 426 -17.26 16.09 -18.41
N LYS A 427 -17.08 17.38 -18.70
CA LYS A 427 -16.22 17.83 -19.80
C LYS A 427 -14.76 18.00 -19.37
N ARG A 428 -13.88 18.16 -20.35
CA ARG A 428 -12.47 18.52 -20.08
C ARG A 428 -12.43 19.88 -19.38
N GLY A 429 -11.69 19.98 -18.28
CA GLY A 429 -11.67 21.17 -17.42
C GLY A 429 -12.37 20.98 -16.07
N GLY A 430 -12.98 19.81 -15.82
CA GLY A 430 -13.48 19.48 -14.48
C GLY A 430 -14.85 20.08 -14.16
N GLU A 431 -15.66 20.35 -15.18
CA GLU A 431 -17.02 20.89 -15.06
C GLU A 431 -18.07 19.85 -15.47
N PHE A 432 -19.22 19.87 -14.80
CA PHE A 432 -20.38 19.09 -15.23
C PHE A 432 -21.08 19.75 -16.41
N ILE A 433 -21.50 18.91 -17.35
CA ILE A 433 -22.31 19.29 -18.51
C ILE A 433 -23.66 18.57 -18.55
N TYR A 434 -23.80 17.51 -17.74
CA TYR A 434 -25.07 16.82 -17.51
C TYR A 434 -25.03 16.11 -16.14
N ALA A 435 -26.11 16.20 -15.37
CA ALA A 435 -26.28 15.41 -14.16
C ALA A 435 -27.75 15.04 -13.99
N GLY A 436 -28.09 13.77 -14.21
CA GLY A 436 -29.48 13.33 -14.12
C GLY A 436 -29.72 11.93 -14.68
N PRO A 437 -31.00 11.48 -14.64
CA PRO A 437 -31.40 10.21 -15.23
C PRO A 437 -31.25 10.24 -16.76
N LEU A 438 -31.07 9.08 -17.39
CA LEU A 438 -31.01 8.95 -18.85
C LEU A 438 -32.41 8.90 -19.49
N GLY A 439 -33.41 8.46 -18.73
CA GLY A 439 -34.74 8.12 -19.21
C GLY A 439 -34.77 6.81 -20.01
N PRO A 440 -35.97 6.29 -20.35
CA PRO A 440 -36.10 5.07 -21.15
C PRO A 440 -35.39 5.22 -22.50
N LYS A 441 -34.55 4.26 -22.86
CA LYS A 441 -33.73 4.29 -24.09
C LYS A 441 -32.88 5.56 -24.24
N SER A 442 -32.38 6.11 -23.13
CA SER A 442 -31.59 7.35 -23.09
C SER A 442 -32.30 8.59 -23.66
N CYS A 443 -33.64 8.61 -23.71
CA CYS A 443 -34.39 9.66 -24.42
C CYS A 443 -34.29 11.05 -23.78
N GLU A 444 -34.13 11.15 -22.46
CA GLU A 444 -33.99 12.46 -21.79
C GLU A 444 -32.63 13.07 -22.08
N LEU A 445 -31.57 12.24 -22.06
CA LEU A 445 -30.22 12.64 -22.46
C LEU A 445 -30.17 13.13 -23.90
N MET A 446 -30.75 12.36 -24.84
CA MET A 446 -30.75 12.70 -26.26
C MET A 446 -31.49 14.03 -26.49
N LYS A 447 -32.70 14.19 -25.92
CA LYS A 447 -33.46 15.43 -26.02
C LYS A 447 -32.71 16.64 -25.45
N TYR A 448 -31.95 16.46 -24.36
CA TYR A 448 -31.19 17.53 -23.74
C TYR A 448 -30.09 18.07 -24.68
N PHE A 449 -29.29 17.18 -25.27
CA PHE A 449 -28.23 17.61 -26.19
C PHE A 449 -28.75 18.01 -27.57
N GLU A 450 -29.82 17.37 -28.08
CA GLU A 450 -30.47 17.76 -29.34
C GLU A 450 -31.19 19.11 -29.26
N ALA A 451 -31.53 19.60 -28.05
CA ALA A 451 -32.09 20.93 -27.86
C ALA A 451 -31.07 22.06 -28.09
N VAL A 452 -29.78 21.74 -28.12
CA VAL A 452 -28.73 22.72 -28.42
C VAL A 452 -28.63 22.92 -29.93
N GLU A 453 -28.72 24.16 -30.37
CA GLU A 453 -28.67 24.50 -31.80
C GLU A 453 -27.34 24.03 -32.44
N GLY A 454 -27.44 23.34 -33.57
CA GLY A 454 -26.28 22.85 -34.32
C GLY A 454 -25.72 21.48 -33.90
N VAL A 455 -26.26 20.86 -32.84
CA VAL A 455 -25.94 19.48 -32.47
C VAL A 455 -26.65 18.50 -33.42
N PRO A 456 -25.93 17.55 -34.06
CA PRO A 456 -26.53 16.59 -34.95
C PRO A 456 -27.36 15.56 -34.18
N LYS A 457 -28.57 15.27 -34.67
CA LYS A 457 -29.42 14.22 -34.11
C LYS A 457 -28.74 12.85 -34.19
N ILE A 458 -29.01 12.01 -33.19
CA ILE A 458 -28.43 10.67 -33.14
C ILE A 458 -28.93 9.81 -34.31
N LYS A 459 -28.04 8.99 -34.88
CA LYS A 459 -28.42 8.02 -35.91
C LYS A 459 -29.12 6.81 -35.27
N PRO A 460 -30.16 6.23 -35.91
CA PRO A 460 -30.81 5.03 -35.40
C PRO A 460 -29.81 3.88 -35.18
N GLY A 461 -29.82 3.27 -34.00
CA GLY A 461 -28.94 2.15 -33.65
C GLY A 461 -27.51 2.55 -33.26
N TYR A 462 -27.19 3.85 -33.23
CA TYR A 462 -25.91 4.33 -32.73
C TYR A 462 -25.91 4.40 -31.19
N ASN A 463 -24.76 4.12 -30.57
CA ASN A 463 -24.65 4.10 -29.11
C ASN A 463 -24.77 5.53 -28.53
N PRO A 464 -25.78 5.84 -27.70
CA PRO A 464 -25.94 7.16 -27.09
C PRO A 464 -24.74 7.61 -26.27
N ALA A 465 -24.04 6.68 -25.60
CA ALA A 465 -22.85 6.96 -24.81
C ALA A 465 -21.65 7.37 -25.68
N ALA A 466 -21.53 6.81 -26.89
CA ALA A 466 -20.51 7.22 -27.85
C ALA A 466 -20.87 8.57 -28.48
N TRP A 467 -22.12 8.72 -28.91
CA TRP A 467 -22.63 9.97 -29.50
C TRP A 467 -22.46 11.16 -28.56
N MET A 468 -22.84 11.05 -27.28
CA MET A 468 -22.68 12.16 -26.33
C MET A 468 -21.22 12.60 -26.21
N LEU A 469 -20.25 11.67 -26.22
CA LEU A 469 -18.83 11.99 -26.11
C LEU A 469 -18.30 12.69 -27.37
N GLU A 470 -18.85 12.36 -28.54
CA GLU A 470 -18.50 12.97 -29.82
C GLU A 470 -19.05 14.40 -29.93
N VAL A 471 -20.33 14.59 -29.64
CA VAL A 471 -21.00 15.90 -29.78
C VAL A 471 -20.58 16.91 -28.73
N THR A 472 -20.10 16.46 -27.56
CA THR A 472 -19.55 17.34 -26.52
C THR A 472 -18.02 17.33 -26.50
N SER A 473 -17.39 16.97 -27.62
CA SER A 473 -15.94 17.07 -27.76
C SER A 473 -15.51 18.53 -27.87
N THR A 474 -14.28 18.85 -27.43
CA THR A 474 -13.73 20.22 -27.52
C THR A 474 -13.76 20.78 -28.96
N ALA A 475 -13.65 19.90 -29.97
CA ALA A 475 -13.71 20.30 -31.37
C ALA A 475 -15.11 20.78 -31.77
N GLU A 476 -16.15 20.06 -31.33
CA GLU A 476 -17.54 20.43 -31.58
C GLU A 476 -17.97 21.65 -30.75
N GLU A 477 -17.49 21.76 -29.50
CA GLU A 477 -17.72 22.94 -28.64
C GLU A 477 -17.20 24.22 -29.33
N ASN A 478 -15.99 24.16 -29.91
CA ASN A 478 -15.43 25.26 -30.70
C ASN A 478 -16.17 25.51 -32.02
N ARG A 479 -16.60 24.45 -32.72
CA ARG A 479 -17.36 24.56 -33.99
C ARG A 479 -18.69 25.26 -33.78
N LEU A 480 -19.36 24.95 -32.67
CA LEU A 480 -20.66 25.52 -32.30
C LEU A 480 -20.53 26.86 -31.58
N ALA A 481 -19.33 27.22 -31.11
CA ALA A 481 -19.06 28.40 -30.30
C ALA A 481 -19.97 28.48 -29.05
N VAL A 482 -20.22 27.33 -28.41
CA VAL A 482 -21.03 27.20 -27.19
C VAL A 482 -20.19 26.64 -26.06
N ASP A 483 -20.55 26.93 -24.81
CA ASP A 483 -20.01 26.25 -23.64
C ASP A 483 -21.08 25.34 -23.03
N PHE A 484 -20.88 24.01 -23.10
CA PHE A 484 -21.84 23.05 -22.56
C PHE A 484 -22.00 23.11 -21.04
N ALA A 485 -20.97 23.57 -20.31
CA ALA A 485 -21.05 23.77 -18.87
C ALA A 485 -21.92 24.98 -18.51
N GLU A 486 -21.86 26.04 -19.33
CA GLU A 486 -22.74 27.20 -19.16
C GLU A 486 -24.21 26.84 -19.48
N ILE A 487 -24.44 26.07 -20.54
CA ILE A 487 -25.77 25.55 -20.89
C ILE A 487 -26.34 24.73 -19.73
N TYR A 488 -25.53 23.84 -19.15
CA TYR A 488 -25.94 23.04 -18.01
C TYR A 488 -26.32 23.91 -16.81
N ARG A 489 -25.50 24.90 -16.44
CA ARG A 489 -25.79 25.83 -15.32
C ARG A 489 -27.10 26.61 -15.48
N LYS A 490 -27.48 26.95 -16.71
CA LYS A 490 -28.74 27.65 -17.02
C LYS A 490 -29.94 26.71 -17.16
N SER A 491 -29.72 25.39 -17.19
CA SER A 491 -30.76 24.41 -17.44
C SER A 491 -31.64 24.12 -16.22
N ASN A 492 -32.88 23.70 -16.47
CA ASN A 492 -33.78 23.17 -15.43
C ASN A 492 -33.19 21.93 -14.73
N LEU A 493 -32.28 21.20 -15.39
CA LEU A 493 -31.63 20.02 -14.83
C LEU A 493 -30.67 20.39 -13.69
N PHE A 494 -29.91 21.47 -13.86
CA PHE A 494 -29.05 21.99 -12.80
C PHE A 494 -29.86 22.49 -11.60
N GLN A 495 -30.99 23.16 -11.85
CA GLN A 495 -31.86 23.61 -10.77
C GLN A 495 -32.42 22.42 -9.96
N ARG A 496 -32.94 21.38 -10.63
CA ARG A 496 -33.40 20.15 -9.97
C ARG A 496 -32.29 19.45 -9.19
N ASN A 497 -31.08 19.39 -9.75
CA ASN A 497 -29.93 18.80 -9.06
C ASN A 497 -29.54 19.62 -7.82
N ARG A 498 -29.60 20.96 -7.89
CA ARG A 498 -29.33 21.85 -6.74
C ARG A 498 -30.37 21.67 -5.64
N GLU A 499 -31.65 21.60 -5.99
CA GLU A 499 -32.74 21.33 -5.04
C GLU A 499 -32.58 19.94 -4.38
N LEU A 500 -32.17 18.93 -5.16
CA LEU A 500 -31.87 17.60 -4.65
C LEU A 500 -30.70 17.64 -3.65
N VAL A 501 -29.58 18.29 -4.00
CA VAL A 501 -28.43 18.47 -3.11
C VAL A 501 -28.83 19.18 -1.81
N GLU A 502 -29.63 20.24 -1.90
CA GLU A 502 -30.09 20.96 -0.71
C GLU A 502 -30.97 20.08 0.19
N SER A 503 -31.86 19.28 -0.42
CA SER A 503 -32.72 18.36 0.35
C SER A 503 -31.92 17.26 1.05
N LEU A 504 -30.87 16.73 0.40
CA LEU A 504 -30.01 15.68 0.93
C LEU A 504 -28.92 16.19 1.87
N SER A 505 -28.66 17.50 1.87
CA SER A 505 -27.73 18.16 2.80
C SER A 505 -28.36 18.38 4.18
N LYS A 506 -29.69 18.29 4.31
CA LYS A 506 -30.41 18.43 5.58
C LYS A 506 -30.65 17.03 6.19
N PRO A 507 -30.37 16.81 7.49
CA PRO A 507 -30.60 15.51 8.11
C PRO A 507 -32.10 15.21 8.18
N SER A 508 -32.48 14.00 7.79
CA SER A 508 -33.86 13.51 7.91
C SER A 508 -34.10 12.95 9.33
N SER A 509 -35.36 12.90 9.77
CA SER A 509 -35.74 12.36 11.09
C SER A 509 -35.32 10.89 11.31
N ASN A 510 -35.09 10.14 10.23
CA ASN A 510 -34.73 8.72 10.27
C ASN A 510 -33.21 8.48 10.13
N THR A 511 -32.40 9.52 9.91
CA THR A 511 -30.96 9.38 9.68
C THR A 511 -30.14 9.76 10.90
N LYS A 512 -29.33 8.82 11.38
CA LYS A 512 -28.34 9.06 12.44
C LYS A 512 -27.00 9.47 11.83
N GLU A 513 -26.28 10.36 12.52
CA GLU A 513 -24.89 10.65 12.19
C GLU A 513 -24.07 9.36 12.28
N LEU A 514 -23.23 9.11 11.27
CA LEU A 514 -22.33 7.97 11.28
C LEU A 514 -21.32 8.16 12.42
N ASN A 515 -21.44 7.35 13.47
CA ASN A 515 -20.53 7.37 14.58
C ASN A 515 -20.13 5.93 14.94
N PHE A 516 -18.83 5.70 15.03
CA PHE A 516 -18.28 4.40 15.38
C PHE A 516 -17.61 4.44 16.75
N PRO A 517 -17.79 3.42 17.60
CA PRO A 517 -17.29 3.42 18.97
C PRO A 517 -15.76 3.33 19.08
N SER A 518 -15.06 2.94 18.01
CA SER A 518 -13.62 2.74 17.98
C SER A 518 -13.00 3.37 16.74
N LYS A 519 -11.68 3.58 16.75
CA LYS A 519 -10.94 4.01 15.55
C LYS A 519 -10.77 2.89 14.52
N TYR A 520 -10.54 1.65 14.95
CA TYR A 520 -10.41 0.45 14.09
C TYR A 520 -11.55 -0.57 14.30
N SER A 521 -12.02 -1.23 13.23
CA SER A 521 -13.15 -2.19 13.29
C SER A 521 -12.89 -3.35 14.24
N GLN A 522 -11.66 -3.88 14.23
CA GLN A 522 -11.27 -5.02 15.07
C GLN A 522 -10.41 -4.56 16.26
N SER A 523 -10.45 -5.32 17.35
CA SER A 523 -9.61 -5.06 18.53
C SER A 523 -8.11 -5.23 18.24
N VAL A 524 -7.29 -4.47 18.96
CA VAL A 524 -5.81 -4.50 18.85
C VAL A 524 -5.26 -5.92 19.01
N TYR A 525 -5.80 -6.70 19.95
CA TYR A 525 -5.37 -8.07 20.19
C TYR A 525 -5.62 -9.00 18.99
N LYS A 526 -6.82 -8.92 18.40
CA LYS A 526 -7.18 -9.75 17.25
C LYS A 526 -6.37 -9.37 16.02
N GLN A 527 -6.19 -8.07 15.78
CA GLN A 527 -5.30 -7.57 14.71
C GLN A 527 -3.88 -8.09 14.89
N PHE A 528 -3.33 -8.00 16.12
CA PHE A 528 -1.99 -8.48 16.41
C PHE A 528 -1.83 -9.98 16.13
N LEU A 529 -2.76 -10.80 16.62
CA LEU A 529 -2.70 -12.26 16.42
C LEU A 529 -2.85 -12.65 14.94
N THR A 530 -3.73 -11.98 14.19
CA THR A 530 -3.90 -12.22 12.76
C THR A 530 -2.67 -11.78 11.96
N CYS A 531 -2.08 -10.63 12.27
CA CYS A 531 -0.84 -10.18 11.64
C CYS A 531 0.32 -11.14 11.94
N LEU A 532 0.43 -11.62 13.19
CA LEU A 532 1.42 -12.60 13.60
C LEU A 532 1.26 -13.92 12.82
N TRP A 533 0.03 -14.41 12.72
CA TRP A 533 -0.28 -15.61 11.95
C TRP A 533 0.05 -15.44 10.46
N LYS A 534 -0.38 -14.34 9.83
CA LYS A 534 -0.11 -14.02 8.42
C LYS A 534 1.39 -13.98 8.14
N GLN A 535 2.15 -13.30 9.00
CA GLN A 535 3.58 -13.11 8.80
C GLN A 535 4.36 -14.41 9.03
N ASN A 536 3.97 -15.22 10.02
CA ASN A 536 4.55 -16.55 10.23
C ASN A 536 4.28 -17.45 9.01
N LEU A 537 3.05 -17.48 8.52
CA LEU A 537 2.67 -18.27 7.35
C LEU A 537 3.45 -17.83 6.10
N SER A 538 3.62 -16.51 5.90
CA SER A 538 4.41 -15.96 4.79
C SER A 538 5.89 -16.35 4.87
N TYR A 539 6.47 -16.37 6.07
CA TYR A 539 7.86 -16.77 6.28
C TYR A 539 8.09 -18.24 5.88
N TRP A 540 7.25 -19.15 6.37
CA TRP A 540 7.38 -20.59 6.09
C TRP A 540 6.98 -20.99 4.66
N ARG A 541 6.08 -20.24 4.01
CA ARG A 541 5.70 -20.45 2.61
C ARG A 541 6.77 -19.98 1.61
N ASN A 542 7.88 -19.41 2.06
CA ASN A 542 9.04 -19.07 1.22
C ASN A 542 10.24 -20.02 1.52
N PRO A 543 10.19 -21.28 1.04
CA PRO A 543 11.24 -22.26 1.34
C PRO A 543 12.57 -21.90 0.66
N GLN A 544 12.54 -21.25 -0.51
CA GLN A 544 13.76 -20.82 -1.21
C GLN A 544 14.57 -19.84 -0.37
N TYR A 545 13.92 -18.83 0.22
CA TYR A 545 14.58 -17.88 1.11
C TYR A 545 15.21 -18.56 2.33
N THR A 546 14.44 -19.44 3.00
CA THR A 546 14.90 -20.14 4.20
C THR A 546 16.06 -21.10 3.89
N ALA A 547 15.98 -21.83 2.78
CA ALA A 547 16.99 -22.79 2.35
C ALA A 547 18.30 -22.09 1.92
N VAL A 548 18.23 -21.04 1.10
CA VAL A 548 19.41 -20.27 0.68
C VAL A 548 20.11 -19.65 1.88
N LYS A 549 19.35 -19.11 2.83
CA LYS A 549 19.89 -18.54 4.07
C LYS A 549 20.61 -19.58 4.93
N PHE A 550 20.00 -20.75 5.12
CA PHE A 550 20.62 -21.85 5.87
C PHE A 550 21.89 -22.33 5.18
N PHE A 551 21.84 -22.55 3.87
CA PHE A 551 22.99 -22.96 3.05
C PHE A 551 24.15 -21.96 3.15
N TYR A 552 23.88 -20.67 2.95
CA TYR A 552 24.92 -19.63 2.99
C TYR A 552 25.57 -19.51 4.38
N THR A 553 24.77 -19.63 5.45
CA THR A 553 25.26 -19.62 6.84
C THR A 553 26.17 -20.81 7.12
N VAL A 554 25.80 -22.01 6.65
CA VAL A 554 26.64 -23.22 6.78
C VAL A 554 27.95 -23.06 6.02
N VAL A 555 27.91 -22.57 4.78
CA VAL A 555 29.12 -22.36 3.95
C VAL A 555 30.07 -21.37 4.61
N ILE A 556 29.57 -20.22 5.10
CA ILE A 556 30.39 -19.23 5.81
C ILE A 556 30.96 -19.80 7.09
N SER A 557 30.16 -20.54 7.86
CA SER A 557 30.61 -21.13 9.12
C SER A 557 31.73 -22.15 8.89
N LEU A 558 31.62 -22.98 7.84
CA LEU A 558 32.68 -23.90 7.43
C LEU A 558 33.92 -23.17 6.96
N MET A 559 33.77 -22.12 6.13
CA MET A 559 34.88 -21.33 5.62
C MET A 559 35.62 -20.59 6.75
N LEU A 560 34.91 -19.95 7.68
CA LEU A 560 35.53 -19.30 8.84
C LEU A 560 36.17 -20.34 9.78
N GLY A 561 35.53 -21.49 9.97
CA GLY A 561 36.06 -22.58 10.78
C GLY A 561 37.36 -23.17 10.21
N THR A 562 37.48 -23.28 8.89
CA THR A 562 38.70 -23.77 8.22
C THR A 562 39.80 -22.70 8.13
N ILE A 563 39.44 -21.42 7.92
CA ILE A 563 40.40 -20.31 7.91
C ILE A 563 40.99 -20.07 9.31
N CYS A 564 40.14 -20.06 10.34
CA CYS A 564 40.56 -19.87 11.73
C CYS A 564 40.91 -21.21 12.40
N TRP A 565 41.21 -22.24 11.62
CA TRP A 565 41.50 -23.57 12.14
C TRP A 565 42.71 -23.49 13.08
N LYS A 566 42.55 -24.02 14.30
CA LYS A 566 43.57 -23.99 15.38
C LYS A 566 43.94 -22.59 15.91
N PHE A 567 43.24 -21.52 15.56
CA PHE A 567 43.46 -20.24 16.23
C PHE A 567 43.12 -20.38 17.73
N GLY A 568 44.07 -20.04 18.61
CA GLY A 568 43.96 -20.24 20.05
C GLY A 568 44.48 -21.58 20.59
N SER A 569 44.96 -22.50 19.74
CA SER A 569 45.68 -23.71 20.20
C SER A 569 47.12 -23.40 20.62
N GLU A 570 47.80 -22.54 19.86
CA GLU A 570 49.09 -21.97 20.20
C GLU A 570 48.87 -20.67 20.97
N ARG A 571 49.61 -20.47 22.06
CA ARG A 571 49.37 -19.39 23.04
C ARG A 571 50.66 -18.77 23.57
N GLU A 572 51.74 -18.96 22.84
CA GLU A 572 53.08 -18.55 23.27
C GLU A 572 53.40 -17.13 22.80
N SER A 573 52.83 -16.70 21.67
CA SER A 573 52.99 -15.34 21.15
C SER A 573 51.79 -14.45 21.46
N GLN A 574 52.04 -13.15 21.63
CA GLN A 574 50.97 -12.14 21.64
C GLN A 574 50.13 -12.21 20.36
N GLN A 575 50.76 -12.51 19.21
CA GLN A 575 50.05 -12.63 17.93
C GLN A 575 49.01 -13.75 17.95
N ASP A 576 49.27 -14.87 18.62
CA ASP A 576 48.34 -16.00 18.65
C ASP A 576 47.11 -15.68 19.51
N LEU A 577 47.31 -14.95 20.60
CA LEU A 577 46.23 -14.41 21.44
C LEU A 577 45.38 -13.39 20.65
N PHE A 578 46.02 -12.55 19.84
CA PHE A 578 45.32 -11.62 18.94
C PHE A 578 44.52 -12.33 17.85
N ASN A 579 45.07 -13.39 17.28
CA ASN A 579 44.41 -14.21 16.27
C ASN A 579 43.17 -14.90 16.86
N ALA A 580 43.24 -15.41 18.09
CA ALA A 580 42.12 -16.04 18.79
C ALA A 580 40.98 -15.05 19.09
N MET A 581 41.29 -13.84 19.58
CA MET A 581 40.27 -12.82 19.83
C MET A 581 39.72 -12.22 18.51
N GLY A 582 40.59 -12.12 17.49
CA GLY A 582 40.24 -11.61 16.17
C GLY A 582 39.33 -12.53 15.36
N SER A 583 39.49 -13.85 15.49
CA SER A 583 38.60 -14.81 14.83
C SER A 583 37.16 -14.71 15.36
N MET A 584 36.98 -14.52 16.67
CA MET A 584 35.66 -14.30 17.27
C MET A 584 35.01 -13.02 16.75
N TYR A 585 35.78 -11.92 16.73
CA TYR A 585 35.32 -10.64 16.19
C TYR A 585 34.94 -10.74 14.71
N ALA A 586 35.79 -11.39 13.90
CA ALA A 586 35.53 -11.64 12.50
C ALA A 586 34.26 -12.49 12.29
N ALA A 587 34.07 -13.56 13.09
CA ALA A 587 32.89 -14.41 12.98
C ALA A 587 31.58 -13.64 13.23
N VAL A 588 31.54 -12.80 14.28
CA VAL A 588 30.37 -11.95 14.58
C VAL A 588 30.07 -10.98 13.44
N LEU A 589 31.11 -10.36 12.87
CA LEU A 589 30.95 -9.40 11.76
C LEU A 589 30.52 -10.06 10.44
N PHE A 590 31.19 -11.13 10.03
CA PHE A 590 30.92 -11.79 8.75
C PHE A 590 29.52 -12.42 8.75
N ILE A 591 29.13 -13.12 9.82
CA ILE A 591 27.80 -13.70 9.95
C ILE A 591 26.73 -12.60 10.01
N GLY A 592 27.00 -11.48 10.71
CA GLY A 592 26.08 -10.35 10.78
C GLY A 592 25.87 -9.66 9.42
N ASN A 593 26.93 -9.30 8.71
CA ASN A 593 26.84 -8.53 7.47
C ASN A 593 26.25 -9.35 6.30
N THR A 594 26.61 -10.64 6.22
CA THR A 594 26.11 -11.53 5.16
C THR A 594 24.62 -11.81 5.32
N ASN A 595 24.16 -12.11 6.54
CA ASN A 595 22.73 -12.25 6.81
C ASN A 595 21.98 -10.94 6.52
N ALA A 596 22.55 -9.76 6.78
CA ALA A 596 21.91 -8.48 6.45
C ALA A 596 21.67 -8.34 4.93
N THR A 597 22.62 -8.78 4.12
CA THR A 597 22.55 -8.69 2.65
C THR A 597 21.54 -9.68 2.04
N VAL A 598 21.41 -10.88 2.62
CA VAL A 598 20.48 -11.92 2.12
C VAL A 598 19.01 -11.55 2.32
N VAL A 599 18.68 -10.81 3.39
CA VAL A 599 17.29 -10.44 3.72
C VAL A 599 16.78 -9.25 2.92
N GLN A 600 17.68 -8.44 2.39
CA GLN A 600 17.34 -7.26 1.59
C GLN A 600 16.36 -7.58 0.44
N PRO A 601 16.70 -8.41 -0.56
CA PRO A 601 15.85 -8.63 -1.73
C PRO A 601 14.44 -9.13 -1.37
N VAL A 602 14.30 -10.04 -0.41
CA VAL A 602 12.99 -10.60 -0.01
C VAL A 602 12.06 -9.54 0.59
N VAL A 603 12.57 -8.67 1.45
CA VAL A 603 11.77 -7.58 2.04
C VAL A 603 11.43 -6.50 1.00
N SER A 604 12.26 -6.35 -0.04
CA SER A 604 12.00 -5.41 -1.15
C SER A 604 10.83 -5.84 -2.03
N ILE A 605 10.60 -7.16 -2.18
CA ILE A 605 9.58 -7.72 -3.07
C ILE A 605 8.18 -7.73 -2.41
N GLU A 606 8.09 -7.78 -1.08
CA GLU A 606 6.83 -7.59 -0.33
C GLU A 606 6.11 -6.27 -0.68
N ARG A 607 6.80 -5.32 -1.35
CA ARG A 607 6.23 -4.07 -1.89
C ARG A 607 5.13 -4.29 -2.94
N PHE A 608 5.10 -5.42 -3.63
CA PHE A 608 4.23 -5.66 -4.81
C PHE A 608 2.89 -6.35 -4.51
N VAL A 609 2.55 -6.60 -3.25
CA VAL A 609 1.29 -7.28 -2.85
C VAL A 609 0.38 -6.35 -2.04
N SER A 610 0.74 -5.08 -1.90
CA SER A 610 -0.04 -4.08 -1.14
C SER A 610 -0.43 -2.87 -1.98
N TYR A 611 -0.44 -3.04 -3.31
CA TYR A 611 -0.97 -2.08 -4.27
C TYR A 611 -2.24 -2.61 -4.89
#